data_AF-A0AAU5YG85-F1
#
_entry.id   AF-A0AAU5YG85-F1
#
_cell.length_a   1.000
_cell.length_b   1.000
_cell.length_c   1.000
_cell.angle_alpha   90.00
_cell.angle_beta   90.00
_cell.angle_gamma   90.00
#
_symmetry.space_group_name_H-M   'P 1'
#
loop_
_entity.id
_entity.type
_entity.pdbx_description
1 polymer ?
#
loop_
_entity_poly.entity_id
_entity_poly.type
_entity_poly.pdbx_seq_one_letter_code
_entity_poly.pdbx_strand_id
1 'polypeptide(L)'
;MPDTRAHRHDWMERMACRNEKPETFSESSHEHQARIICVVRCPVRAQCLAHVQSIEHGLSKDRRDGVVAGLTGHERWRLDATAVGHSTHPALVFTGVPPKCGTYTALLRHLWLGERIDPGCWSAEVRRDRLNRATTEAGQAETKHEAAAAPVPPTAETTVPQAKEPPAKGDTPHERRVYRLWTAGRSDLQIARRMAVSVPQVQRVRERLGLLPNLHTRKAS
;
A
#
# COMPACT_ATOMS: atom_id res chain seq x y z
N MET A 1 -32.56 6.33 -40.68
CA MET A 1 -32.84 5.70 -39.37
C MET A 1 -31.58 5.83 -38.54
N PRO A 2 -31.55 6.62 -37.46
CA PRO A 2 -30.40 6.62 -36.56
C PRO A 2 -30.25 5.22 -35.94
N ASP A 3 -29.02 4.72 -35.88
CA ASP A 3 -28.67 3.46 -35.23
C ASP A 3 -29.02 3.56 -33.74
N THR A 4 -30.18 3.03 -33.35
CA THR A 4 -30.67 3.00 -31.95
C THR A 4 -30.16 1.78 -31.18
N ARG A 5 -29.22 1.02 -31.76
CA ARG A 5 -28.65 -0.13 -31.07
C ARG A 5 -27.67 0.39 -30.03
N ALA A 6 -28.04 0.27 -28.75
CA ALA A 6 -27.17 0.65 -27.64
C ALA A 6 -25.79 0.01 -27.83
N HIS A 7 -24.75 0.84 -27.98
CA HIS A 7 -23.40 0.33 -28.12
C HIS A 7 -22.94 -0.21 -26.76
N ARG A 8 -22.05 -1.20 -26.79
CA ARG A 8 -21.52 -1.91 -25.60
C ARG A 8 -20.93 -0.97 -24.53
N HIS A 9 -20.68 0.29 -24.86
CA HIS A 9 -20.02 1.29 -24.03
C HIS A 9 -20.86 2.54 -23.74
N ASP A 10 -22.15 2.59 -24.09
CA ASP A 10 -23.00 3.78 -23.83
C ASP A 10 -23.10 4.13 -22.34
N TRP A 11 -22.93 3.13 -21.46
CA TRP A 11 -22.89 3.36 -20.01
C TRP A 11 -21.70 4.24 -19.57
N MET A 12 -20.62 4.29 -20.35
CA MET A 12 -19.45 5.13 -20.05
C MET A 12 -19.80 6.62 -20.07
N GLU A 13 -20.76 7.02 -20.90
CA GLU A 13 -21.19 8.42 -20.99
C GLU A 13 -21.84 8.93 -19.70
N ARG A 14 -22.36 8.00 -18.89
CA ARG A 14 -23.04 8.25 -17.62
C ARG A 14 -22.14 8.17 -16.39
N MET A 15 -20.82 7.98 -16.58
CA MET A 15 -19.88 7.92 -15.46
C MET A 15 -19.78 9.27 -14.75
N ALA A 16 -19.95 9.28 -13.42
CA ALA A 16 -19.81 10.51 -12.64
C ALA A 16 -18.38 11.08 -12.69
N CYS A 17 -17.37 10.22 -12.83
CA CYS A 17 -15.96 10.62 -12.92
C CYS A 17 -15.58 11.23 -14.27
N ARG A 18 -16.44 11.19 -15.29
CA ARG A 18 -16.12 11.68 -16.64
C ARG A 18 -15.71 13.16 -16.67
N ASN A 19 -16.31 13.97 -15.81
CA ASN A 19 -16.08 15.43 -15.75
C ASN A 19 -15.09 15.82 -14.63
N GLU A 20 -14.52 14.84 -13.94
CA GLU A 20 -13.57 15.06 -12.86
C GLU A 20 -12.15 15.04 -13.44
N LYS A 21 -11.21 15.68 -12.75
CA LYS A 21 -9.81 15.75 -13.18
C LYS A 21 -9.15 14.36 -13.12
N PRO A 22 -8.42 13.91 -14.16
CA PRO A 22 -7.76 12.59 -14.16
C PRO A 22 -6.85 12.35 -12.96
N GLU A 23 -6.16 13.39 -12.49
CA GLU A 23 -5.24 13.38 -11.35
C GLU A 23 -5.93 12.94 -10.05
N THR A 24 -7.24 13.17 -9.95
CA THR A 24 -8.06 12.72 -8.82
C THR A 24 -8.01 11.19 -8.68
N PHE A 25 -7.93 10.46 -9.79
CA PHE A 25 -8.01 9.00 -9.80
C PHE A 25 -6.64 8.33 -9.92
N SER A 26 -5.60 9.04 -10.35
CA SER A 26 -4.25 8.49 -10.49
C SER A 26 -3.34 8.76 -9.29
N GLU A 27 -3.58 9.84 -8.52
CA GLU A 27 -2.73 10.21 -7.38
C GLU A 27 -3.19 9.59 -6.06
N SER A 28 -2.23 9.10 -5.28
CA SER A 28 -2.50 8.48 -3.97
C SER A 28 -3.07 9.46 -2.93
N SER A 29 -2.72 10.75 -3.03
CA SER A 29 -3.25 11.83 -2.20
C SER A 29 -4.76 12.03 -2.35
N HIS A 30 -5.32 11.65 -3.50
CA HIS A 30 -6.73 11.85 -3.85
C HIS A 30 -7.57 10.56 -3.78
N GLU A 31 -7.01 9.43 -3.32
CA GLU A 31 -7.69 8.13 -3.27
C GLU A 31 -9.04 8.19 -2.57
N HIS A 32 -9.12 8.85 -1.41
CA HIS A 32 -10.37 8.99 -0.66
C HIS A 32 -11.45 9.71 -1.48
N GLN A 33 -11.08 10.82 -2.14
CA GLN A 33 -11.99 11.61 -2.96
C GLN A 33 -12.46 10.81 -4.18
N ALA A 34 -11.54 10.12 -4.87
CA ALA A 34 -11.87 9.26 -6.00
C ALA A 34 -12.84 8.14 -5.60
N ARG A 35 -12.62 7.51 -4.44
CA ARG A 35 -13.52 6.46 -3.93
C ARG A 35 -14.91 6.99 -3.64
N ILE A 36 -15.04 8.18 -3.02
CA ILE A 36 -16.34 8.83 -2.82
C ILE A 36 -17.05 9.01 -4.17
N ILE A 37 -16.36 9.52 -5.19
CA ILE A 37 -16.96 9.73 -6.51
C ILE A 37 -17.43 8.40 -7.10
N CYS A 38 -16.60 7.36 -7.09
CA CYS A 38 -16.97 6.06 -7.63
C CYS A 38 -18.11 5.38 -6.88
N VAL A 39 -18.12 5.46 -5.55
CA VAL A 39 -19.02 4.68 -4.70
C VAL A 39 -20.35 5.39 -4.48
N VAL A 40 -20.32 6.69 -4.21
CA VAL A 40 -21.50 7.46 -3.79
C VAL A 40 -22.16 8.13 -4.99
N ARG A 41 -21.38 8.65 -5.95
CA ARG A 41 -21.90 9.49 -7.05
C ARG A 41 -22.10 8.74 -8.36
N CYS A 42 -21.34 7.68 -8.63
CA CYS A 42 -21.33 7.04 -9.94
C CYS A 42 -22.49 6.03 -10.14
N PRO A 43 -23.45 6.29 -11.04
CA PRO A 43 -24.61 5.42 -11.23
C PRO A 43 -24.27 4.13 -12.00
N VAL A 44 -23.09 4.07 -12.64
CA VAL A 44 -22.65 2.95 -13.49
C VAL A 44 -21.45 2.20 -12.89
N ARG A 45 -21.30 2.25 -11.55
CA ARG A 45 -20.18 1.60 -10.84
C ARG A 45 -20.09 0.10 -11.14
N ALA A 46 -21.23 -0.61 -11.16
CA ALA A 46 -21.25 -2.05 -11.40
C ALA A 46 -20.79 -2.41 -12.82
N GLN A 47 -21.23 -1.66 -13.84
CA GLN A 47 -20.77 -1.83 -15.23
C GLN A 47 -19.28 -1.52 -15.35
N CYS A 48 -18.82 -0.43 -14.71
CA CYS A 48 -17.41 -0.06 -14.67
C CYS A 48 -16.55 -1.18 -14.06
N LEU A 49 -16.98 -1.75 -12.92
CA LEU A 49 -16.28 -2.86 -12.27
C LEU A 49 -16.19 -4.09 -13.17
N ALA A 50 -17.32 -4.52 -13.76
CA ALA A 50 -17.34 -5.68 -14.64
C ALA A 50 -16.43 -5.49 -15.86
N HIS A 51 -16.41 -4.29 -16.43
CA HIS A 51 -15.52 -3.95 -17.53
C HIS A 51 -14.05 -4.02 -17.13
N VAL A 52 -13.69 -3.43 -16.00
CA VAL A 52 -12.31 -3.44 -15.47
C VAL A 52 -11.87 -4.85 -15.13
N GLN A 53 -12.72 -5.66 -14.48
CA GLN A 53 -12.45 -7.07 -14.23
C GLN A 53 -12.16 -7.85 -15.51
N SER A 54 -12.85 -7.54 -16.61
CA SER A 54 -12.62 -8.20 -17.90
C SER A 54 -11.29 -7.82 -18.56
N ILE A 55 -10.86 -6.56 -18.43
CA ILE A 55 -9.60 -6.07 -19.04
C ILE A 55 -8.39 -6.41 -18.18
N GLU A 56 -8.52 -6.31 -16.85
CA GLU A 56 -7.43 -6.55 -15.91
C GLU A 56 -7.26 -8.02 -15.54
N HIS A 57 -8.07 -8.92 -16.09
CA HIS A 57 -8.05 -10.34 -15.75
C HIS A 57 -6.65 -10.93 -15.93
N GLY A 58 -6.09 -11.51 -14.86
CA GLY A 58 -4.76 -12.11 -14.88
C GLY A 58 -3.59 -11.10 -14.93
N LEU A 59 -3.84 -9.80 -14.93
CA LEU A 59 -2.76 -8.80 -14.91
C LEU A 59 -2.06 -8.75 -13.54
N SER A 60 -0.75 -8.54 -13.56
CA SER A 60 0.06 -8.33 -12.36
C SER A 60 -0.27 -7.00 -11.68
N LYS A 61 0.20 -6.85 -10.43
CA LYS A 61 -0.01 -5.65 -9.61
C LYS A 61 0.43 -4.36 -10.32
N ASP A 62 1.58 -4.37 -10.97
CA ASP A 62 2.21 -3.16 -11.54
C ASP A 62 1.54 -2.66 -12.84
N ARG A 63 0.53 -3.38 -13.35
CA ARG A 63 -0.28 -2.95 -14.50
C ARG A 63 -1.65 -2.43 -14.10
N ARG A 64 -1.87 -2.21 -12.80
CA ARG A 64 -3.13 -1.72 -12.24
C ARG A 64 -2.86 -0.45 -11.47
N ASP A 65 -3.28 0.66 -12.05
CA ASP A 65 -3.09 1.97 -11.45
C ASP A 65 -4.42 2.61 -11.05
N GLY A 66 -4.30 3.58 -10.15
CA GLY A 66 -5.39 4.46 -9.74
C GLY A 66 -6.59 3.78 -9.07
N VAL A 67 -7.60 4.61 -8.82
CA VAL A 67 -8.89 4.20 -8.28
C VAL A 67 -9.89 4.00 -9.41
N VAL A 68 -10.44 2.79 -9.50
CA VAL A 68 -11.48 2.46 -10.49
C VAL A 68 -12.58 1.66 -9.81
N ALA A 69 -13.84 2.00 -10.10
CA ALA A 69 -15.02 1.41 -9.46
C ALA A 69 -14.99 1.43 -7.91
N GLY A 70 -14.22 2.36 -7.31
CA GLY A 70 -14.07 2.51 -5.86
C GLY A 70 -12.96 1.67 -5.24
N LEU A 71 -12.15 0.99 -6.05
CA LEU A 71 -11.05 0.13 -5.63
C LEU A 71 -9.72 0.64 -6.15
N THR A 72 -8.69 0.62 -5.32
CA THR A 72 -7.31 0.92 -5.73
C THR A 72 -6.75 -0.21 -6.61
N GLY A 73 -5.75 0.07 -7.45
CA GLY A 73 -5.09 -0.96 -8.27
C GLY A 73 -4.56 -2.14 -7.45
N HIS A 74 -4.03 -1.85 -6.25
CA HIS A 74 -3.58 -2.87 -5.31
C HIS A 74 -4.72 -3.71 -4.75
N GLU A 75 -5.87 -3.11 -4.40
CA GLU A 75 -7.05 -3.87 -3.97
C GLU A 75 -7.57 -4.77 -5.08
N ARG A 76 -7.69 -4.26 -6.31
CA ARG A 76 -8.13 -5.05 -7.48
C ARG A 76 -7.22 -6.26 -7.70
N TRP A 77 -5.90 -6.06 -7.67
CA TRP A 77 -4.94 -7.16 -7.76
C TRP A 77 -5.09 -8.19 -6.63
N ARG A 78 -5.32 -7.75 -5.38
CA ARG A 78 -5.49 -8.66 -4.24
C ARG A 78 -6.80 -9.46 -4.28
N LEU A 79 -7.85 -8.87 -4.86
CA LEU A 79 -9.19 -9.47 -4.95
C LEU A 79 -9.34 -10.39 -6.17
N ASP A 80 -8.50 -10.19 -7.20
CA ASP A 80 -8.48 -11.02 -8.39
C ASP A 80 -7.72 -12.33 -8.15
N ALA A 81 -8.47 -13.42 -8.01
CA ALA A 81 -7.93 -14.75 -7.79
C ALA A 81 -7.10 -15.31 -8.96
N THR A 82 -7.19 -14.73 -10.16
CA THR A 82 -6.41 -15.17 -11.34
C THR A 82 -5.15 -14.35 -11.57
N ALA A 83 -4.91 -13.31 -10.76
CA ALA A 83 -3.79 -12.41 -10.96
C ALA A 83 -2.43 -13.11 -10.81
N VAL A 84 -1.50 -12.80 -11.73
CA VAL A 84 -0.13 -13.31 -11.65
C VAL A 84 0.56 -12.79 -10.39
N GLY A 85 1.23 -13.70 -9.69
CA GLY A 85 1.95 -13.40 -8.45
C GLY A 85 1.02 -13.08 -7.28
N HIS A 86 -0.29 -13.35 -7.40
CA HIS A 86 -1.24 -13.25 -6.29
C HIS A 86 -0.68 -14.03 -5.11
N SER A 87 -0.34 -13.32 -4.03
CA SER A 87 -0.12 -13.99 -2.76
C SER A 87 -1.49 -14.30 -2.22
N THR A 88 -1.77 -15.58 -1.98
CA THR A 88 -2.94 -16.07 -1.27
C THR A 88 -2.88 -15.58 0.17
N HIS A 89 -3.08 -14.29 0.36
CA HIS A 89 -3.11 -13.68 1.68
C HIS A 89 -4.46 -14.06 2.29
N PRO A 90 -4.48 -14.88 3.35
CA PRO A 90 -5.70 -15.51 3.85
C PRO A 90 -6.78 -14.48 4.26
N ALA A 91 -6.35 -13.27 4.61
CA ALA A 91 -7.23 -12.17 5.01
C ALA A 91 -8.19 -11.64 3.93
N LEU A 92 -7.97 -11.95 2.64
CA LEU A 92 -8.81 -11.47 1.54
C LEU A 92 -9.35 -12.58 0.64
N VAL A 93 -9.01 -13.84 0.92
CA VAL A 93 -9.79 -14.94 0.38
C VAL A 93 -11.15 -14.81 1.02
N PHE A 94 -12.18 -14.47 0.24
CA PHE A 94 -13.55 -14.61 0.69
C PHE A 94 -13.81 -16.10 0.85
N THR A 95 -13.43 -16.64 2.01
CA THR A 95 -13.88 -17.93 2.45
C THR A 95 -15.41 -17.92 2.33
N GLY A 96 -16.03 -19.06 2.03
CA GLY A 96 -17.48 -19.12 1.77
C GLY A 96 -18.36 -18.51 2.88
N VAL A 97 -17.78 -18.21 4.05
CA VAL A 97 -18.36 -17.40 5.11
C VAL A 97 -18.10 -15.90 4.86
N PRO A 98 -19.14 -15.10 4.55
CA PRO A 98 -18.97 -13.67 4.35
C PRO A 98 -18.47 -12.98 5.63
N PRO A 99 -17.56 -12.00 5.52
CA PRO A 99 -17.12 -11.21 6.67
C PRO A 99 -18.31 -10.43 7.25
N LYS A 100 -18.29 -10.17 8.55
CA LYS A 100 -19.31 -9.32 9.19
C LYS A 100 -19.27 -7.91 8.59
N CYS A 101 -20.43 -7.37 8.25
CA CYS A 101 -20.58 -5.99 7.80
C CYS A 101 -20.05 -5.01 8.86
N GLY A 102 -19.61 -3.83 8.42
CA GLY A 102 -18.91 -2.86 9.28
C GLY A 102 -17.40 -3.07 9.38
N THR A 103 -16.83 -3.98 8.59
CA THR A 103 -15.39 -4.19 8.48
C THR A 103 -14.87 -3.76 7.11
N TYR A 104 -13.57 -3.44 7.02
CA TYR A 104 -12.94 -3.09 5.75
C TYR A 104 -13.03 -4.22 4.72
N THR A 105 -12.82 -5.46 5.16
CA THR A 105 -12.92 -6.64 4.29
C THR A 105 -14.34 -6.82 3.75
N ALA A 106 -15.37 -6.54 4.56
CA ALA A 106 -16.76 -6.56 4.08
C ALA A 106 -17.03 -5.45 3.04
N LEU A 107 -16.50 -4.23 3.25
CA LEU A 107 -16.56 -3.19 2.23
C LEU A 107 -15.91 -3.64 0.92
N LEU A 108 -14.69 -4.18 0.97
CA LEU A 108 -14.00 -4.67 -0.23
C LEU A 108 -14.80 -5.78 -0.94
N ARG A 109 -15.46 -6.67 -0.19
CA ARG A 109 -16.37 -7.67 -0.76
C ARG A 109 -17.52 -7.02 -1.51
N HIS A 110 -18.26 -6.11 -0.89
CA HIS A 110 -19.38 -5.44 -1.55
C HIS A 110 -18.91 -4.66 -2.78
N LEU A 111 -17.74 -4.04 -2.69
CA LEU A 111 -17.14 -3.35 -3.81
C LEU A 111 -16.84 -4.30 -4.96
N TRP A 112 -16.17 -5.42 -4.69
CA TRP A 112 -15.72 -6.41 -5.68
C TRP A 112 -16.85 -7.23 -6.33
N LEU A 113 -17.88 -7.56 -5.55
CA LEU A 113 -19.04 -8.32 -6.05
C LEU A 113 -20.11 -7.41 -6.67
N GLY A 114 -19.91 -6.09 -6.67
CA GLY A 114 -20.91 -5.15 -7.19
C GLY A 114 -22.17 -5.06 -6.32
N GLU A 115 -22.13 -5.54 -5.08
CA GLU A 115 -23.26 -5.53 -4.15
C GLU A 115 -23.56 -4.11 -3.64
N ARG A 116 -24.75 -3.96 -3.04
CA ARG A 116 -25.08 -2.75 -2.27
C ARG A 116 -24.17 -2.68 -1.04
N ILE A 117 -23.70 -1.47 -0.73
CA ILE A 117 -22.77 -1.24 0.38
C ILE A 117 -23.58 -0.84 1.59
N ASP A 118 -23.41 -1.58 2.69
CA ASP A 118 -24.05 -1.23 3.95
C ASP A 118 -23.49 0.07 4.54
N PRO A 119 -24.32 0.92 5.17
CA PRO A 119 -23.87 2.13 5.84
C PRO A 119 -22.76 1.87 6.87
N GLY A 120 -22.81 0.71 7.55
CA GLY A 120 -21.78 0.27 8.48
C GLY A 120 -20.43 0.03 7.80
N CYS A 121 -20.42 -0.64 6.64
CA CYS A 121 -19.22 -0.91 5.85
C CYS A 121 -18.59 0.40 5.34
N TRP A 122 -19.41 1.34 4.86
CA TRP A 122 -18.92 2.65 4.43
C TRP A 122 -18.35 3.47 5.59
N SER A 123 -19.03 3.49 6.73
CA SER A 123 -18.59 4.22 7.93
C SER A 123 -17.27 3.67 8.48
N ALA A 124 -17.03 2.36 8.36
CA ALA A 124 -15.79 1.73 8.75
C ALA A 124 -14.60 2.27 7.93
N GLU A 125 -14.82 2.53 6.65
CA GLU A 125 -13.80 3.13 5.78
C GLU A 125 -13.51 4.57 6.14
N VAL A 126 -14.55 5.38 6.31
CA VAL A 126 -14.38 6.77 6.75
C VAL A 126 -13.61 6.83 8.08
N ARG A 127 -13.87 5.90 9.00
CA ARG A 127 -13.13 5.79 10.26
C ARG A 127 -11.66 5.41 10.04
N ARG A 128 -11.40 4.41 9.21
CA ARG A 128 -10.04 3.97 8.84
C ARG A 128 -9.24 5.12 8.20
N ASP A 129 -9.84 5.84 7.27
CA ASP A 129 -9.19 6.96 6.58
C ASP A 129 -8.90 8.14 7.50
N ARG A 130 -9.77 8.40 8.48
CA ARG A 130 -9.49 9.38 9.54
C ARG A 130 -8.29 8.94 10.40
N LEU A 131 -8.24 7.67 10.79
CA LEU A 131 -7.12 7.13 11.58
C LEU A 131 -5.81 7.19 10.79
N ASN A 132 -5.81 6.82 9.51
CA ASN A 132 -4.61 6.88 8.67
C ASN A 132 -4.09 8.31 8.55
N ARG A 133 -4.96 9.29 8.27
CA ARG A 133 -4.56 10.71 8.21
C ARG A 133 -3.97 11.21 9.52
N ALA A 134 -4.62 10.91 10.64
CA ALA A 134 -4.09 11.28 11.96
C ALA A 134 -2.69 10.68 12.21
N THR A 135 -2.44 9.44 11.79
CA THR A 135 -1.10 8.84 11.91
C THR A 135 -0.08 9.45 10.96
N THR A 136 -0.46 9.81 9.73
CA THR A 136 0.45 10.46 8.77
C THR A 136 0.82 11.87 9.23
N GLU A 137 -0.14 12.63 9.74
CA GLU A 137 0.08 13.97 10.28
C GLU A 137 0.97 13.93 11.53
N ALA A 138 0.78 12.95 12.42
CA ALA A 138 1.64 12.76 13.59
C ALA A 138 3.10 12.45 13.20
N GLY A 139 3.33 11.53 12.25
CA GLY A 139 4.68 11.19 11.79
C GLY A 139 5.38 12.33 11.01
N GLN A 140 4.60 13.16 10.30
CA GLN A 140 5.12 14.36 9.63
C GLN A 140 5.44 15.49 10.63
N ALA A 141 4.69 15.60 11.72
CA ALA A 141 4.97 16.56 12.78
C ALA A 141 6.26 16.21 13.55
N GLU A 142 6.48 14.93 13.87
CA GLU A 142 7.71 14.47 14.53
C GLU A 142 8.95 14.70 13.66
N THR A 143 8.89 14.39 12.37
CA THR A 143 10.01 14.65 11.43
C THR A 143 10.28 16.14 11.19
N LYS A 144 9.27 17.01 11.33
CA LYS A 144 9.44 18.47 11.21
C LYS A 144 10.08 19.11 12.45
N HIS A 145 9.93 18.50 13.63
CA HIS A 145 10.54 19.00 14.87
C HIS A 145 12.00 18.56 15.06
N GLU A 146 12.45 17.48 14.43
CA GLU A 146 13.83 16.98 14.57
C GLU A 146 14.85 17.65 13.63
N ALA A 147 14.41 18.47 12.67
CA ALA A 147 15.28 19.17 11.72
C ALA A 147 15.84 20.53 12.23
N ALA A 148 15.55 20.93 13.47
CA ALA A 148 15.85 22.28 13.97
C ALA A 148 16.90 22.36 15.10
N ALA A 149 17.70 21.33 15.38
CA ALA A 149 18.68 21.41 16.46
C ALA A 149 19.99 20.63 16.21
N ALA A 150 21.08 21.37 15.95
CA ALA A 150 22.44 21.13 16.46
C ALA A 150 23.34 22.36 16.14
N PRO A 151 24.48 22.62 16.84
CA PRO A 151 25.15 21.79 17.86
C PRO A 151 25.65 22.54 19.13
N VAL A 152 26.15 21.80 20.14
CA VAL A 152 27.48 21.92 20.83
C VAL A 152 27.46 21.05 22.12
N PRO A 153 28.54 20.32 22.46
CA PRO A 153 28.57 19.34 23.56
C PRO A 153 29.02 19.96 24.91
N PRO A 154 28.78 19.25 26.03
CA PRO A 154 29.93 18.87 26.86
C PRO A 154 29.88 17.44 27.41
N THR A 155 31.05 17.06 27.90
CA THR A 155 31.57 15.76 28.33
C THR A 155 30.95 15.15 29.60
N ALA A 156 30.85 13.81 29.55
CA ALA A 156 31.10 12.78 30.58
C ALA A 156 30.65 13.00 32.03
N GLU A 157 29.82 12.09 32.57
CA GLU A 157 30.25 11.08 33.54
C GLU A 157 29.18 10.00 33.80
N THR A 158 29.67 8.84 34.22
CA THR A 158 29.06 7.50 34.20
C THR A 158 28.09 7.25 35.34
N THR A 159 26.96 6.59 35.09
CA THR A 159 26.34 5.67 36.06
C THR A 159 25.45 4.65 35.35
N VAL A 160 25.75 3.36 35.55
CA VAL A 160 25.03 2.21 34.97
C VAL A 160 23.84 1.84 35.88
N PRO A 161 22.64 1.64 35.30
CA PRO A 161 21.83 0.50 35.73
C PRO A 161 21.16 -0.27 34.58
N GLN A 162 21.45 -1.57 34.57
CA GLN A 162 20.63 -2.73 34.15
C GLN A 162 19.92 -2.79 32.78
N ALA A 163 20.10 -3.95 32.15
CA ALA A 163 19.85 -4.26 30.75
C ALA A 163 18.37 -4.17 30.32
N LYS A 164 18.12 -3.29 29.34
CA LYS A 164 17.01 -3.38 28.39
C LYS A 164 17.60 -3.67 27.01
N GLU A 165 16.93 -4.53 26.25
CA GLU A 165 17.33 -4.94 24.89
C GLU A 165 17.67 -3.74 23.99
N PRO A 166 18.69 -3.84 23.12
CA PRO A 166 19.12 -2.73 22.26
C PRO A 166 18.07 -2.41 21.17
N PRO A 167 17.97 -1.13 20.74
CA PRO A 167 16.97 -0.65 19.80
C PRO A 167 17.08 -1.34 18.43
N ALA A 168 15.96 -1.90 17.96
CA ALA A 168 15.83 -2.64 16.72
C ALA A 168 15.90 -1.68 15.51
N LYS A 169 17.11 -1.38 15.00
CA LYS A 169 17.28 -0.46 13.86
C LYS A 169 16.55 -0.98 12.60
N GLY A 170 15.35 -0.44 12.38
CA GLY A 170 14.47 -0.69 11.24
C GLY A 170 12.98 -0.66 11.61
N ASP A 171 12.21 0.20 10.94
CA ASP A 171 10.76 0.33 11.14
C ASP A 171 10.02 -0.87 10.54
N THR A 172 10.57 -1.43 9.47
CA THR A 172 10.00 -2.58 8.79
C THR A 172 10.60 -3.91 9.27
N PRO A 173 9.85 -5.02 9.26
CA PRO A 173 10.41 -6.37 9.46
C PRO A 173 11.56 -6.69 8.50
N HIS A 174 11.53 -6.12 7.29
CA HIS A 174 12.57 -6.28 6.28
C HIS A 174 13.89 -5.62 6.69
N GLU A 175 13.85 -4.36 7.12
CA GLU A 175 15.00 -3.62 7.63
C GLU A 175 15.62 -4.31 8.85
N ARG A 176 14.80 -4.74 9.82
CA ARG A 176 15.30 -5.49 11.00
C ARG A 176 16.01 -6.79 10.61
N ARG A 177 15.57 -7.44 9.53
CA ARG A 177 16.20 -8.66 9.03
C ARG A 177 17.53 -8.36 8.34
N VAL A 178 17.62 -7.28 7.54
CA VAL A 178 18.87 -6.80 6.95
C VAL A 178 19.87 -6.44 8.04
N TYR A 179 19.44 -5.65 9.04
CA TYR A 179 20.27 -5.28 10.18
C TYR A 179 20.84 -6.50 10.90
N ARG A 180 20.00 -7.48 11.26
CA ARG A 180 20.43 -8.71 11.94
C ARG A 180 21.47 -9.51 11.16
N LEU A 181 21.30 -9.62 9.84
CA LEU A 181 22.25 -10.33 8.99
C LEU A 181 23.57 -9.55 8.82
N TRP A 182 23.49 -8.23 8.72
CA TRP A 182 24.65 -7.36 8.65
C TRP A 182 25.46 -7.39 9.95
N THR A 183 24.81 -7.29 11.12
CA THR A 183 25.47 -7.39 12.43
C THR A 183 26.08 -8.78 12.66
N ALA A 184 25.57 -9.81 11.97
CA ALA A 184 26.17 -11.16 11.96
C ALA A 184 27.36 -11.29 10.99
N GLY A 185 27.89 -10.18 10.45
CA GLY A 185 29.06 -10.15 9.58
C GLY A 185 28.82 -10.62 8.15
N ARG A 186 27.56 -10.68 7.69
CA ARG A 186 27.24 -11.11 6.33
C ARG A 186 27.48 -9.98 5.33
N SER A 187 28.09 -10.31 4.19
CA SER A 187 28.26 -9.37 3.08
C SER A 187 26.93 -9.07 2.38
N ASP A 188 26.83 -7.94 1.67
CA ASP A 188 25.60 -7.52 0.98
C ASP A 188 25.11 -8.59 -0.01
N LEU A 189 26.04 -9.31 -0.66
CA LEU A 189 25.75 -10.43 -1.56
C LEU A 189 25.16 -11.64 -0.80
N GLN A 190 25.69 -11.97 0.38
CA GLN A 190 25.18 -13.05 1.21
C GLN A 190 23.78 -12.72 1.76
N ILE A 191 23.57 -11.46 2.15
CA ILE A 191 22.27 -10.95 2.59
C ILE A 191 21.26 -11.05 1.43
N ALA A 192 21.62 -10.56 0.25
CA ALA A 192 20.80 -10.60 -0.96
C ALA A 192 20.35 -12.03 -1.31
N ARG A 193 21.30 -12.97 -1.36
CA ARG A 193 21.00 -14.40 -1.61
C ARG A 193 20.08 -15.00 -0.55
N ARG A 194 20.32 -14.72 0.73
CA ARG A 194 19.53 -15.29 1.84
C ARG A 194 18.13 -14.72 1.92
N MET A 195 17.96 -13.46 1.50
CA MET A 195 16.66 -12.77 1.51
C MET A 195 15.92 -12.87 0.17
N ALA A 196 16.51 -13.51 -0.84
CA ALA A 196 15.99 -13.60 -2.21
C ALA A 196 15.65 -12.21 -2.80
N VAL A 197 16.55 -11.24 -2.59
CA VAL A 197 16.43 -9.87 -3.13
C VAL A 197 17.71 -9.48 -3.87
N SER A 198 17.66 -8.40 -4.65
CA SER A 198 18.84 -7.90 -5.37
C SER A 198 19.83 -7.19 -4.43
N VAL A 199 21.12 -7.23 -4.77
CA VAL A 199 22.18 -6.53 -4.02
C VAL A 199 21.91 -5.01 -3.90
N PRO A 200 21.47 -4.30 -4.96
CA PRO A 200 21.12 -2.88 -4.85
C PRO A 200 19.98 -2.60 -3.87
N GLN A 201 19.02 -3.52 -3.73
CA GLN A 201 17.94 -3.38 -2.75
C GLN A 201 18.48 -3.47 -1.31
N VAL A 202 19.40 -4.40 -1.04
CA VAL A 202 20.06 -4.49 0.27
C VAL A 202 20.88 -3.23 0.57
N GLN A 203 21.60 -2.70 -0.41
CA GLN A 203 22.39 -1.47 -0.27
C GLN A 203 21.51 -0.27 0.10
N ARG A 204 20.39 -0.06 -0.61
CA ARG A 204 19.43 1.02 -0.28
C ARG A 204 18.86 0.91 1.12
N VAL A 205 18.49 -0.30 1.55
CA VAL A 205 17.99 -0.53 2.91
C VAL A 205 19.08 -0.25 3.95
N ARG A 206 20.32 -0.68 3.66
CA ARG A 206 21.47 -0.46 4.53
C ARG A 206 21.81 1.03 4.68
N GLU A 207 21.83 1.78 3.59
CA GLU A 207 22.07 3.23 3.57
C GLU A 207 21.02 3.97 4.38
N ARG A 208 19.74 3.61 4.23
CA ARG A 208 18.65 4.16 5.02
C ARG A 208 18.82 3.90 6.53
N LEU A 209 19.37 2.75 6.89
CA LEU A 209 19.68 2.39 8.29
C LEU A 209 20.97 3.03 8.81
N GLY A 210 21.68 3.82 7.99
CA GLY A 210 22.95 4.45 8.36
C GLY A 210 24.07 3.43 8.62
N LEU A 211 24.00 2.24 8.03
CA LEU A 211 25.02 1.20 8.22
C LEU A 211 26.13 1.35 7.17
N LEU A 212 27.38 1.21 7.61
CA LEU A 212 28.55 1.41 6.76
C LEU A 212 28.67 0.34 5.66
N PRO A 213 29.34 0.67 4.53
CA PRO A 213 29.81 -0.29 3.55
C PRO A 213 30.51 -1.46 4.21
N ASN A 214 30.10 -2.69 3.87
CA ASN A 214 30.78 -3.89 4.30
C ASN A 214 32.24 -3.85 3.80
N LEU A 215 33.20 -3.65 4.71
CA LEU A 215 34.63 -3.49 4.40
C LEU A 215 35.27 -4.71 3.72
N HIS A 216 34.55 -5.84 3.67
CA HIS A 216 35.01 -7.08 3.05
C HIS A 216 35.09 -7.03 1.52
N THR A 217 34.62 -5.97 0.85
CA THR A 217 34.81 -5.79 -0.60
C THR A 217 36.18 -5.22 -1.00
N ARG A 218 37.04 -4.81 -0.06
CA ARG A 218 38.35 -4.20 -0.38
C ARG A 218 39.53 -5.16 -0.56
N LYS A 219 39.32 -6.47 -0.70
CA LYS A 219 40.42 -7.45 -0.92
C LYS A 219 40.40 -8.15 -2.29
N ALA A 220 40.01 -7.43 -3.34
CA ALA A 220 40.22 -7.88 -4.72
C ALA A 220 40.77 -6.71 -5.55
N SER A 221 42.07 -6.46 -5.43
CA SER A 221 42.89 -5.74 -6.40
C SER A 221 44.22 -6.47 -6.47
#